data_AF-A0A5R8WM88-F1
#
_entry.id   AF-A0A5R8WM88-F1
#
_cell.length_a   1.000
_cell.length_b   1.000
_cell.length_c   1.000
_cell.angle_alpha   90.00
_cell.angle_beta   90.00
_cell.angle_gamma   90.00
#
_symmetry.space_group_name_H-M   'P 1'
#
loop_
_entity.id
_entity.type
_entity.pdbx_description
1 polymer ?
#
loop_
_entity_poly.entity_id
_entity_poly.type
_entity_poly.pdbx_seq_one_letter_code
_entity_poly.pdbx_strand_id
1 'polypeptide(L)'
;MTTANLSVGRFFMTAMPIRINFLIEEYQRQYLNQPFFALMIDGDLQIWLDDQLYFQASIALVEFAFCLNQWLTKAKRLEQATPLAYYTIDHDEREGALLRLTPVNAAEYTVESIWQEFECRQMIRHQDMKAAVETYFQQLDAAIRGYGDTDLATLLAPRL
;
A
#
# COMPACT_ATOMS: atom_id res chain seq x y z
N MET A 1 -10.90 -45.52 -29.03
CA MET A 1 -11.07 -44.82 -27.74
C MET A 1 -9.92 -43.83 -27.62
N THR A 2 -10.23 -42.55 -27.81
CA THR A 2 -9.25 -41.47 -27.90
C THR A 2 -9.35 -40.67 -26.61
N THR A 3 -8.38 -40.80 -25.71
CA THR A 3 -8.27 -39.94 -24.53
C THR A 3 -7.49 -38.69 -24.91
N ALA A 4 -8.21 -37.57 -24.99
CA ALA A 4 -7.63 -36.24 -25.11
C ALA A 4 -6.94 -35.88 -23.79
N ASN A 5 -5.62 -35.66 -23.85
CA ASN A 5 -4.87 -35.04 -22.77
C ASN A 5 -5.21 -33.55 -22.74
N LEU A 6 -5.99 -33.14 -21.74
CA LEU A 6 -6.13 -31.75 -21.36
C LEU A 6 -4.85 -31.32 -20.64
N SER A 7 -3.98 -30.60 -21.34
CA SER A 7 -2.87 -29.88 -20.73
C SER A 7 -3.46 -28.77 -19.84
N VAL A 8 -3.47 -29.02 -18.53
CA VAL A 8 -3.78 -28.01 -17.52
C VAL A 8 -2.69 -26.94 -17.63
N GLY A 9 -3.08 -25.76 -18.10
CA GLY A 9 -2.20 -24.60 -18.17
C GLY A 9 -1.63 -24.31 -16.79
N ARG A 10 -0.31 -24.45 -16.65
CA ARG A 10 0.43 -23.83 -15.54
C ARG A 10 0.28 -22.32 -15.71
N PHE A 11 -0.63 -21.72 -14.97
CA PHE A 11 -0.56 -20.31 -14.64
C PHE A 11 0.71 -20.15 -13.80
N PHE A 12 1.78 -19.67 -14.42
CA PHE A 12 2.88 -19.08 -13.67
C PHE A 12 2.28 -17.86 -12.98
N MET A 13 1.98 -17.96 -11.69
CA MET A 13 1.84 -16.77 -10.85
C MET A 13 3.23 -16.13 -10.88
N THR A 14 3.43 -15.17 -11.78
CA THR A 14 4.57 -14.26 -11.69
C THR A 14 4.52 -13.66 -10.29
N ALA A 15 5.63 -13.76 -9.56
CA ALA A 15 5.77 -13.09 -8.27
C ALA A 15 5.34 -11.63 -8.44
N MET A 16 4.51 -11.12 -7.52
CA MET A 16 4.08 -9.72 -7.60
C MET A 16 5.34 -8.84 -7.48
N PRO A 17 5.60 -7.96 -8.46
CA PRO A 17 6.85 -7.18 -8.52
C PRO A 17 6.93 -6.13 -7.40
N ILE A 18 5.78 -5.77 -6.82
CA ILE A 18 5.69 -4.97 -5.61
C ILE A 18 4.74 -5.62 -4.61
N ARG A 19 5.10 -5.55 -3.32
CA ARG A 19 4.22 -5.91 -2.21
C ARG A 19 4.35 -4.88 -1.10
N ILE A 20 3.24 -4.66 -0.41
CA ILE A 20 3.16 -3.80 0.77
C ILE A 20 2.76 -4.70 1.92
N ASN A 21 3.68 -4.94 2.84
CA ASN A 21 3.49 -5.75 4.03
C ASN A 21 3.48 -4.85 5.25
N PHE A 22 2.89 -5.33 6.34
CA PHE A 22 2.97 -4.64 7.62
C PHE A 22 2.90 -5.62 8.79
N LEU A 23 3.37 -5.16 9.95
CA LEU A 23 3.13 -5.77 11.25
C LEU A 23 2.54 -4.70 12.17
N ILE A 24 1.38 -4.96 12.76
CA ILE A 24 0.80 -4.07 13.78
C ILE A 24 1.62 -4.21 15.06
N GLU A 25 2.13 -3.08 15.55
CA GLU A 25 2.92 -3.01 16.79
C GLU A 25 2.04 -2.50 17.94
N GLU A 26 1.22 -1.48 17.69
CA GLU A 26 0.34 -0.90 18.70
C GLU A 26 -1.06 -0.60 18.14
N TYR A 27 -2.08 -0.85 18.97
CA TYR A 27 -3.47 -0.49 18.70
C TYR A 27 -4.01 0.42 19.81
N GLN A 28 -4.06 1.73 19.54
CA GLN A 28 -4.49 2.75 20.49
C GLN A 28 -5.99 2.99 20.41
N ARG A 29 -6.79 2.05 20.96
CA ARG A 29 -8.27 2.08 20.93
C ARG A 29 -8.89 3.40 21.40
N GLN A 30 -8.19 4.14 22.26
CA GLN A 30 -8.61 5.47 22.74
C GLN A 30 -8.83 6.51 21.63
N TYR A 31 -8.24 6.33 20.44
CA TYR A 31 -8.41 7.25 19.32
C TYR A 31 -9.57 6.93 18.37
N LEU A 32 -10.31 5.83 18.58
CA LEU A 32 -11.36 5.35 17.66
C LEU A 32 -12.46 6.39 17.34
N ASN A 33 -12.68 7.35 18.24
CA ASN A 33 -13.65 8.44 18.11
C ASN A 33 -13.02 9.84 18.23
N GLN A 34 -11.70 9.95 18.16
CA GLN A 34 -10.98 11.20 18.27
C GLN A 34 -10.63 11.75 16.88
N PRO A 35 -10.37 13.06 16.74
CA PRO A 35 -9.90 13.63 15.48
C PRO A 35 -8.57 13.01 14.99
N PHE A 36 -7.78 12.40 15.88
CA PHE A 36 -6.49 11.76 15.58
C PHE A 36 -6.61 10.25 15.28
N PHE A 37 -7.78 9.75 14.90
CA PHE A 37 -7.99 8.32 14.65
C PHE A 37 -7.06 7.71 13.58
N ALA A 38 -6.49 8.52 12.69
CA ALA A 38 -5.51 8.07 11.70
C ALA A 38 -4.23 7.50 12.36
N LEU A 39 -3.96 7.86 13.61
CA LEU A 39 -2.84 7.42 14.45
C LEU A 39 -3.22 6.27 15.39
N MET A 40 -4.36 5.61 15.13
CA MET A 40 -4.86 4.55 16.01
C MET A 40 -4.02 3.27 15.92
N ILE A 41 -3.32 3.06 14.80
CA ILE A 41 -2.63 1.80 14.51
C ILE A 41 -1.24 2.12 14.01
N ASP A 42 -0.29 1.95 14.91
CA ASP A 42 1.13 2.03 14.57
C ASP A 42 1.64 0.65 14.23
N GLY A 43 2.51 0.59 13.23
CA GLY A 43 3.10 -0.65 12.81
C GLY A 43 4.31 -0.47 11.92
N ASP A 44 5.05 -1.55 11.80
CA ASP A 44 6.18 -1.67 10.90
C ASP A 44 5.66 -1.90 9.48
N LEU A 45 5.72 -0.88 8.63
CA LEU A 45 5.42 -0.95 7.20
C LEU A 45 6.66 -1.41 6.43
N GLN A 46 6.47 -2.34 5.51
CA GLN A 46 7.52 -2.80 4.60
C GLN A 46 7.04 -2.75 3.16
N ILE A 47 7.84 -2.18 2.27
CA ILE A 47 7.65 -2.33 0.83
C ILE A 47 8.72 -3.26 0.27
N TRP A 48 8.28 -4.25 -0.48
CA TRP A 48 9.11 -5.24 -1.13
C TRP A 48 9.02 -5.08 -2.64
N LEU A 49 10.16 -5.18 -3.32
CA LEU A 49 10.30 -5.08 -4.76
C LEU A 49 11.07 -6.32 -5.26
N ASP A 50 10.45 -7.12 -6.14
CA ASP A 50 11.02 -8.39 -6.65
C ASP A 50 11.66 -9.27 -5.55
N ASP A 51 10.94 -9.45 -4.44
CA ASP A 51 11.41 -10.22 -3.27
C ASP A 51 12.55 -9.61 -2.46
N GLN A 52 12.95 -8.37 -2.74
CA GLN A 52 13.92 -7.62 -1.94
C GLN A 52 13.21 -6.55 -1.10
N LEU A 53 13.59 -6.42 0.17
CA LEU A 53 13.09 -5.36 1.04
C LEU A 53 13.58 -4.03 0.49
N TYR A 54 12.66 -3.17 0.07
CA TYR A 54 12.95 -1.89 -0.55
C TYR A 54 12.98 -0.76 0.46
N PHE A 55 11.99 -0.68 1.36
CA PHE A 55 12.07 0.18 2.54
C PHE A 55 11.25 -0.40 3.69
N GLN A 56 11.62 -0.01 4.90
CA GLN A 56 10.93 -0.37 6.14
C GLN A 56 10.81 0.85 7.06
N ALA A 57 9.66 1.01 7.73
CA ALA A 57 9.37 2.17 8.57
C ALA A 57 8.27 1.87 9.61
N SER A 58 8.47 2.28 10.87
CA SER A 58 7.37 2.38 11.83
C SER A 58 6.53 3.62 11.51
N ILE A 59 5.26 3.43 11.19
CA ILE A 59 4.33 4.50 10.81
C ILE A 59 2.89 4.22 11.29
N ALA A 60 2.05 5.26 11.25
CA ALA A 60 0.60 5.10 11.36
C ALA A 60 0.02 4.43 10.10
N LEU A 61 -0.37 3.16 10.20
CA LEU A 61 -0.83 2.34 9.07
C LEU A 61 -2.15 2.85 8.45
N VAL A 62 -3.04 3.43 9.27
CA VAL A 62 -4.31 4.01 8.82
C VAL A 62 -4.09 5.34 8.09
N GLU A 63 -3.14 6.15 8.54
CA GLU A 63 -2.71 7.36 7.83
C GLU A 63 -2.19 7.01 6.42
N PHE A 64 -1.29 6.02 6.33
CA PHE A 64 -0.79 5.56 5.04
C PHE A 64 -1.91 5.01 4.15
N ALA A 65 -2.84 4.23 4.72
CA ALA A 65 -4.00 3.74 4.00
C ALA A 65 -4.89 4.86 3.46
N PHE A 66 -5.05 5.96 4.21
CA PHE A 66 -5.79 7.13 3.76
C PHE A 66 -5.13 7.80 2.55
N CYS A 67 -3.81 8.00 2.58
CA CYS A 67 -3.05 8.53 1.45
C CYS A 67 -3.21 7.64 0.21
N LEU A 68 -3.04 6.33 0.37
CA LEU A 68 -3.24 5.35 -0.71
C LEU A 68 -4.67 5.36 -1.26
N ASN A 69 -5.68 5.54 -0.41
CA ASN A 69 -7.08 5.53 -0.85
C ASN A 69 -7.41 6.76 -1.71
N GLN A 70 -6.88 7.93 -1.35
CA GLN A 70 -6.99 9.14 -2.17
C GLN A 70 -6.34 8.94 -3.54
N TRP A 71 -5.13 8.40 -3.55
CA TRP A 71 -4.43 8.07 -4.79
C TRP A 71 -5.19 7.05 -5.63
N LEU A 72 -5.65 5.95 -5.03
CA LEU A 72 -6.35 4.87 -5.73
C LEU A 72 -7.65 5.37 -6.35
N THR A 73 -8.39 6.24 -5.64
CA THR A 73 -9.60 6.89 -6.17
C THR A 73 -9.28 7.74 -7.40
N LYS A 74 -8.22 8.56 -7.34
CA LYS A 74 -7.78 9.38 -8.48
C LYS A 74 -7.32 8.51 -9.65
N ALA A 75 -6.55 7.46 -9.38
CA ALA A 75 -5.99 6.58 -10.40
C ALA A 75 -7.07 5.73 -11.08
N LYS A 76 -8.08 5.25 -10.32
CA LYS A 76 -9.26 4.58 -10.87
C LYS A 76 -10.07 5.50 -11.78
N ARG A 77 -10.27 6.77 -11.40
CA ARG A 77 -11.02 7.74 -12.21
C ARG A 77 -10.33 8.07 -13.53
N LEU A 78 -9.01 8.17 -13.54
CA LEU A 78 -8.26 8.54 -14.74
C LEU A 78 -7.81 7.33 -15.58
N GLU A 79 -7.94 6.12 -15.03
CA GLU A 79 -7.47 4.86 -15.65
C GLU A 79 -6.00 4.89 -16.10
N GLN A 80 -5.16 5.66 -15.40
CA GLN A 80 -3.75 5.82 -15.72
C GLN A 80 -2.91 6.07 -14.48
N ALA A 81 -1.59 5.97 -14.67
CA ALA A 81 -0.61 6.27 -13.66
C ALA A 81 -0.74 7.73 -13.16
N THR A 82 -1.06 7.89 -11.87
CA THR A 82 -1.12 9.18 -11.17
C THR A 82 -0.07 9.29 -10.08
N PRO A 83 0.52 10.48 -9.85
CA PRO A 83 1.56 10.65 -8.85
C PRO A 83 1.01 10.45 -7.44
N LEU A 84 1.87 9.95 -6.55
CA LEU A 84 1.67 9.86 -5.11
C LEU A 84 2.92 10.41 -4.41
N ALA A 85 2.71 11.13 -3.32
CA ALA A 85 3.75 11.46 -2.36
C ALA A 85 3.15 11.31 -0.96
N TYR A 86 3.67 10.34 -0.21
CA TYR A 86 3.30 10.12 1.18
C TYR A 86 4.36 10.72 2.09
N TYR A 87 3.88 11.53 3.03
CA TYR A 87 4.63 12.09 4.15
C TYR A 87 3.88 11.62 5.39
N THR A 88 4.62 11.15 6.40
CA THR A 88 4.03 10.84 7.70
C THR A 88 4.09 12.08 8.59
N ILE A 89 3.12 12.25 9.46
CA ILE A 89 3.16 13.29 10.49
C ILE A 89 4.33 13.16 11.48
N ASP A 90 4.89 11.95 11.62
CA ASP A 90 5.94 11.65 12.60
C ASP A 90 7.34 12.06 12.09
N HIS A 91 7.41 12.65 10.89
CA HIS A 91 8.66 13.01 10.24
C HIS A 91 8.62 14.42 9.63
N ASP A 92 9.77 15.09 9.57
CA ASP A 92 9.86 16.41 8.92
C ASP A 92 9.74 16.25 7.40
N GLU A 93 8.72 16.90 6.82
CA GLU A 93 8.47 16.92 5.37
C GLU A 93 9.65 17.50 4.56
N ARG A 94 10.52 18.29 5.21
CA ARG A 94 11.73 18.88 4.59
C ARG A 94 12.73 17.82 4.14
N GLU A 95 12.70 16.63 4.72
CA GLU A 95 13.58 15.53 4.36
C GLU A 95 13.13 14.81 3.08
N GLY A 96 11.87 14.99 2.69
CA GLY A 96 11.27 14.40 1.49
C GLY A 96 10.15 13.41 1.81
N ALA A 97 9.57 12.83 0.76
CA ALA A 97 8.46 11.89 0.90
C ALA A 97 8.99 10.50 1.30
N LEU A 98 8.37 9.88 2.30
CA LEU A 98 8.65 8.49 2.68
C LEU A 98 8.39 7.53 1.53
N LEU A 99 7.35 7.77 0.74
CA LEU A 99 7.10 7.02 -0.48
C LEU A 99 6.63 7.98 -1.57
N ARG A 100 7.25 7.89 -2.74
CA ARG A 100 6.88 8.63 -3.93
C ARG A 100 6.67 7.69 -5.10
N LEU A 101 5.55 7.87 -5.79
CA LEU A 101 5.28 7.25 -7.08
C LEU A 101 5.29 8.34 -8.14
N THR A 102 6.23 8.27 -9.07
CA THR A 102 6.36 9.24 -10.16
C THR A 102 5.97 8.56 -11.47
N PRO A 103 4.86 8.95 -12.12
CA PRO A 103 4.49 8.40 -13.42
C PRO A 103 5.57 8.69 -14.46
N VAL A 104 6.02 7.66 -15.17
CA VAL A 104 6.93 7.83 -16.32
C VAL A 104 6.14 7.90 -17.63
N ASN A 105 5.02 7.18 -17.67
CA ASN A 105 4.03 7.22 -18.73
C ASN A 105 2.64 6.88 -18.14
N ALA A 106 1.63 6.64 -18.98
CA ALA A 106 0.27 6.35 -18.52
C ALA A 106 0.12 5.00 -17.77
N ALA A 107 1.10 4.10 -17.85
CA ALA A 107 1.00 2.73 -17.36
C ALA A 107 2.07 2.36 -16.33
N GLU A 108 3.03 3.22 -16.02
CA GLU A 108 4.21 2.86 -15.23
C GLU A 108 4.69 3.97 -14.30
N TYR A 109 5.33 3.56 -13.21
CA TYR A 109 5.89 4.41 -12.17
C TYR A 109 7.37 4.12 -11.96
N THR A 110 8.14 5.15 -11.59
CA THR A 110 9.27 4.95 -10.67
C THR A 110 8.78 5.03 -9.23
N VAL A 111 9.47 4.31 -8.36
CA VAL A 111 9.22 4.29 -6.92
C VAL A 111 10.48 4.83 -6.23
N GLU A 112 10.30 5.77 -5.32
CA GLU A 112 11.39 6.42 -4.57
C GLU A 112 10.99 6.50 -3.09
N SER A 113 11.96 6.33 -2.19
CA SER A 113 11.79 6.55 -0.75
C SER A 113 13.04 7.20 -0.19
N ILE A 114 12.89 8.11 0.78
CA ILE A 114 14.04 8.66 1.51
C ILE A 114 14.72 7.62 2.41
N TRP A 115 14.06 6.51 2.71
CA TRP A 115 14.56 5.39 3.50
C TRP A 115 14.72 4.10 2.67
N GLN A 116 14.92 4.24 1.35
CA GLN A 116 15.15 3.09 0.48
C GLN A 116 16.48 2.40 0.77
N GLU A 117 16.47 1.07 0.82
CA GLU A 117 17.66 0.21 0.97
C GLU A 117 18.52 0.21 -0.30
N PHE A 118 17.92 0.45 -1.45
CA PHE A 118 18.60 0.50 -2.75
C PHE A 118 17.90 1.43 -3.73
N GLU A 119 18.64 1.88 -4.76
CA GLU A 119 18.08 2.64 -5.87
C GLU A 119 17.25 1.72 -6.78
N CYS A 120 15.94 1.92 -6.82
CA CYS A 120 15.04 1.17 -7.68
C CYS A 120 15.04 1.75 -9.11
N ARG A 121 15.71 1.06 -10.05
CA ARG A 121 15.69 1.45 -11.48
C ARG A 121 14.59 0.79 -12.30
N GLN A 122 13.85 -0.14 -11.71
CA GLN A 122 12.76 -0.81 -12.38
C GLN A 122 11.52 0.09 -12.45
N MET A 123 10.73 -0.12 -13.50
CA MET A 123 9.45 0.55 -13.69
C MET A 123 8.35 -0.37 -13.18
N ILE A 124 7.54 0.13 -12.25
CA ILE A 124 6.43 -0.64 -11.68
C ILE A 124 5.17 -0.33 -12.48
N ARG A 125 4.51 -1.37 -12.99
CA ARG A 125 3.28 -1.19 -13.75
C ARG A 125 2.17 -0.69 -12.85
N HIS A 126 1.31 0.15 -13.42
CA HIS A 126 0.17 0.74 -12.75
C HIS A 126 -0.80 -0.32 -12.20
N GLN A 127 -0.99 -1.41 -12.95
CA GLN A 127 -1.82 -2.53 -12.51
C GLN A 127 -1.22 -3.27 -11.30
N ASP A 128 0.09 -3.49 -11.29
CA ASP A 128 0.77 -4.18 -10.20
C ASP A 128 0.74 -3.35 -8.91
N MET A 129 0.96 -2.03 -9.03
CA MET A 129 0.82 -1.11 -7.90
C MET A 129 -0.61 -1.10 -7.34
N LYS A 130 -1.64 -1.04 -8.21
CA LYS A 130 -3.04 -1.12 -7.77
C LYS A 130 -3.33 -2.43 -7.03
N ALA A 131 -2.86 -3.55 -7.56
CA ALA A 131 -3.06 -4.86 -6.94
C ALA A 131 -2.37 -4.94 -5.57
N ALA A 132 -1.16 -4.38 -5.42
CA ALA A 132 -0.46 -4.34 -4.14
C ALA A 132 -1.20 -3.48 -3.09
N VAL A 133 -1.72 -2.32 -3.49
CA VAL A 133 -2.53 -1.45 -2.61
C VAL A 133 -3.84 -2.12 -2.21
N GLU A 134 -4.52 -2.77 -3.14
CA GLU A 134 -5.77 -3.50 -2.86
C GLU A 134 -5.52 -4.69 -1.92
N THR A 135 -4.40 -5.40 -2.09
CA THR A 135 -3.97 -6.47 -1.18
C THR A 135 -3.68 -5.92 0.22
N TYR A 136 -2.95 -4.80 0.31
CA TYR A 136 -2.68 -4.11 1.58
C TYR A 136 -3.99 -3.74 2.30
N PHE A 137 -4.97 -3.16 1.60
CA PHE A 137 -6.26 -2.81 2.19
C PHE A 137 -7.02 -4.03 2.70
N GLN A 138 -7.02 -5.14 1.96
CA GLN A 138 -7.66 -6.37 2.40
C GLN A 138 -7.01 -6.93 3.67
N GLN A 139 -5.68 -6.94 3.72
CA GLN A 139 -4.93 -7.44 4.88
C GLN A 139 -5.11 -6.53 6.09
N LEU A 140 -5.04 -5.20 5.91
CA LEU A 140 -5.23 -4.23 6.98
C LEU A 140 -6.66 -4.25 7.52
N ASP A 141 -7.67 -4.34 6.65
CA ASP A 141 -9.07 -4.47 7.07
C ASP A 141 -9.29 -5.73 7.92
N ALA A 142 -8.76 -6.88 7.48
CA ALA A 142 -8.83 -8.12 8.22
C ALA A 142 -8.14 -8.02 9.59
N ALA A 143 -6.96 -7.38 9.63
CA ALA A 143 -6.23 -7.16 10.88
C ALA A 143 -7.01 -6.25 11.84
N ILE A 144 -7.55 -5.13 11.36
CA ILE A 144 -8.37 -4.19 12.14
C ILE A 144 -9.60 -4.88 12.74
N ARG A 145 -10.33 -5.66 11.93
CA ARG A 145 -11.50 -6.43 12.40
C ARG A 145 -11.13 -7.43 13.48
N GLY A 146 -9.88 -7.91 13.51
CA GLY A 146 -9.36 -8.74 14.59
C GLY A 146 -9.30 -8.05 15.95
N TYR A 147 -9.25 -6.71 16.00
CA TYR A 147 -9.19 -5.92 17.23
C TYR A 147 -10.56 -5.39 17.72
N GLY A 148 -11.66 -5.54 16.97
CA GLY A 148 -13.01 -5.19 17.44
C GLY A 148 -13.97 -4.59 16.39
N ASP A 149 -14.87 -3.71 16.85
CA ASP A 149 -16.11 -3.27 16.17
C ASP A 149 -15.93 -2.23 15.04
N THR A 150 -14.75 -2.13 14.43
CA THR A 150 -14.52 -1.21 13.32
C THR A 150 -13.89 -1.90 12.13
N ASP A 151 -13.83 -1.19 11.01
CA ASP A 151 -13.23 -1.66 9.79
C ASP A 151 -12.57 -0.53 9.02
N LEU A 152 -11.71 -0.88 8.07
CA LEU A 152 -10.93 0.09 7.32
C LEU A 152 -11.84 1.03 6.54
N ALA A 153 -12.95 0.54 6.00
CA ALA A 153 -13.92 1.37 5.27
C ALA A 153 -14.52 2.47 6.17
N THR A 154 -14.87 2.15 7.41
CA THR A 154 -15.38 3.10 8.41
C THR A 154 -14.34 4.12 8.83
N LEU A 155 -13.06 3.71 8.90
CA LEU A 155 -11.96 4.62 9.20
C LEU A 155 -11.64 5.55 8.03
N LEU A 156 -11.72 5.06 6.79
CA LEU A 156 -11.42 5.85 5.59
C LEU A 156 -12.59 6.74 5.12
N ALA A 157 -13.78 6.58 5.71
CA ALA A 157 -14.95 7.37 5.36
C ALA A 157 -14.74 8.86 5.71
N PRO A 158 -15.17 9.80 4.85
CA PRO A 158 -15.18 11.22 5.19
C PRO A 158 -16.03 11.44 6.45
N ARG A 159 -15.45 12.03 7.51
CA ARG A 159 -16.20 12.42 8.71
C ARG A 159 -16.64 13.87 8.57
N LEU A 160 -17.95 14.09 8.75
CA LEU A 160 -18.65 15.39 8.68
C LEU A 160 -18.32 16.27 9.88
#